data_AF-A0A1I6UDZ8-F1
#
_entry.id   AF-A0A1I6UDZ8-F1
#
_cell.length_a   1.000
_cell.length_b   1.000
_cell.length_c   1.000
_cell.angle_alpha   90.00
_cell.angle_beta   90.00
_cell.angle_gamma   90.00
#
_symmetry.space_group_name_H-M   'P 1'
#
loop_
_entity.id
_entity.type
_entity.pdbx_description
1 polymer ?
#
loop_
_entity_poly.entity_id
_entity_poly.type
_entity_poly.pdbx_seq_one_letter_code
_entity_poly.pdbx_strand_id
1 'polypeptide(L)' 'MYQFYEIVGSEKPIYVTKPEGYLSYEEVPNGDLVNYEEIGYLEIIENGVKLYEPLYVREGE' A
#
# COMPACT_ATOMS: atom_id res chain seq x y z
N MET A 1 -13.80 4.40 8.45
CA MET A 1 -13.14 5.73 8.42
C MET A 1 -11.64 5.45 8.37
N TYR A 2 -11.00 5.69 7.23
CA TYR A 2 -9.56 5.46 7.08
C TYR A 2 -8.82 6.72 7.54
N GLN A 3 -7.84 6.56 8.43
CA GLN A 3 -6.93 7.63 8.84
C GLN A 3 -5.71 7.62 7.93
N PHE A 4 -5.41 8.78 7.34
CA PHE A 4 -4.26 9.01 6.47
C PHE A 4 -3.24 9.87 7.19
N TYR A 5 -1.96 9.58 7.01
CA TYR A 5 -0.86 10.46 7.42
C TYR A 5 -0.01 10.78 6.18
N GLU A 6 0.07 12.05 5.81
CA GLU A 6 1.05 12.52 4.82
C GLU A 6 2.45 12.47 5.47
N ILE A 7 3.30 11.55 5.04
CA ILE A 7 4.72 11.59 5.40
C ILE A 7 5.41 12.63 4.52
N VAL A 8 6.03 13.63 5.14
CA VAL A 8 6.86 14.64 4.46
C VAL A 8 7.96 13.94 3.65
N GLY A 9 7.81 13.92 2.32
CA GLY A 9 8.76 13.32 1.37
C GLY A 9 8.27 12.07 0.65
N SER A 10 7.11 11.52 0.97
CA SER A 10 6.46 10.47 0.16
C SER A 10 5.28 11.08 -0.60
N GLU A 11 5.26 10.95 -1.92
CA GLU A 11 4.17 11.47 -2.77
C GLU A 11 2.87 10.66 -2.63
N LYS A 12 2.91 9.50 -1.95
CA LYS A 12 1.81 8.54 -1.89
C LYS A 12 1.25 8.38 -0.48
N PRO A 13 -0.08 8.17 -0.33
CA PRO A 13 -0.75 8.04 0.96
C PRO A 13 -0.26 6.82 1.77
N ILE A 14 -0.32 6.96 3.10
CA ILE A 14 -0.07 5.86 4.03
C ILE A 14 -1.35 5.53 4.78
N TYR A 15 -1.71 4.25 4.73
CA TYR A 15 -2.90 3.68 5.31
C TYR A 15 -2.55 2.93 6.60
N VAL A 16 -3.34 3.10 7.65
CA VAL A 16 -3.25 2.30 8.89
C VAL A 16 -4.06 1.01 8.78
N THR A 17 -4.95 0.93 7.80
CA THR A 17 -5.79 -0.24 7.52
C THR A 17 -5.88 -0.41 6.01
N LYS A 18 -5.64 -1.63 5.52
CA LYS A 18 -5.64 -1.91 4.09
C LYS A 18 -7.02 -1.59 3.47
N PRO A 19 -7.09 -0.70 2.48
CA PRO A 19 -8.34 -0.44 1.76
C PRO A 19 -8.79 -1.67 0.96
N GLU A 20 -10.10 -1.82 0.77
CA GLU A 20 -10.64 -2.87 -0.08
C GLU A 20 -10.26 -2.62 -1.55
N GLY A 21 -9.92 -3.69 -2.28
CA GLY A 21 -9.43 -3.60 -3.66
C GLY A 21 -7.95 -3.28 -3.81
N TYR A 22 -7.24 -2.97 -2.72
CA TYR A 22 -5.80 -2.71 -2.74
C TYR A 22 -5.05 -3.98 -2.37
N LEU A 23 -4.03 -4.30 -3.16
CA LEU A 23 -3.25 -5.53 -3.05
C LEU A 23 -1.88 -5.23 -2.46
N SER A 24 -1.41 -6.07 -1.55
CA SER A 24 0.02 -6.12 -1.22
C SER A 24 0.81 -6.78 -2.35
N TYR A 25 2.14 -6.66 -2.30
CA TYR A 25 3.02 -7.33 -3.28
C TYR A 25 2.74 -8.85 -3.40
N GLU A 26 2.48 -9.52 -2.28
CA GLU A 26 2.18 -10.97 -2.25
C GLU A 26 0.82 -11.32 -2.85
N GLU A 27 -0.12 -10.37 -2.87
CA GLU A 27 -1.44 -10.55 -3.44
C GLU A 27 -1.48 -10.26 -4.95
N VAL A 28 -0.44 -9.61 -5.50
CA VAL A 28 -0.33 -9.40 -6.94
C VAL A 28 -0.10 -10.76 -7.63
N PRO A 29 -1.01 -11.19 -8.53
CA PRO A 29 -0.91 -12.49 -9.16
C PRO A 29 0.37 -12.61 -9.99
N ASN A 30 1.13 -13.67 -9.74
CA ASN A 30 2.43 -13.95 -10.38
C ASN A 30 3.50 -12.86 -10.18
N GLY A 31 3.31 -11.93 -9.23
CA GLY A 31 4.21 -10.79 -9.04
C GLY A 31 4.28 -9.86 -10.26
N ASP A 32 3.27 -9.90 -11.13
CA ASP A 32 3.20 -9.11 -12.36
C ASP A 32 2.85 -7.66 -12.00
N LEU A 33 3.84 -6.85 -11.65
CA LEU A 33 3.66 -5.43 -11.34
C LEU A 33 3.49 -4.55 -12.58
N VAL A 34 3.57 -5.12 -13.79
CA VAL A 34 3.45 -4.36 -15.04
C VAL A 34 2.04 -3.82 -15.24
N ASN A 35 1.03 -4.52 -14.72
CA ASN A 35 -0.37 -4.12 -14.83
C ASN A 35 -0.90 -3.50 -13.52
N TYR A 36 -0.02 -3.11 -12.60
CA TYR A 36 -0.40 -2.62 -11.28
C TYR A 36 0.36 -1.34 -10.92
N GLU A 37 -0.38 -0.32 -10.51
CA GLU A 37 0.17 0.93 -10.04
C GLU A 37 0.36 0.87 -8.51
N GLU A 38 1.54 1.25 -8.03
CA GLU A 38 1.77 1.48 -6.60
C GLU A 38 1.08 2.80 -6.19
N ILE A 39 0.11 2.70 -5.30
CA ILE A 39 -0.78 3.81 -4.92
C ILE A 39 -0.61 4.29 -3.49
N GLY A 40 0.20 3.60 -2.68
CA GLY A 40 0.41 3.97 -1.29
C GLY A 40 1.13 2.90 -0.50
N TYR A 41 1.13 3.08 0.82
CA TYR A 41 1.76 2.16 1.75
C TYR A 41 0.82 1.79 2.89
N LEU A 42 0.90 0.55 3.38
CA LEU A 42 0.25 0.09 4.60
C LEU A 42 1.25 0.18 5.77
N GLU A 43 0.91 0.94 6.82
CA GLU A 43 1.67 0.96 8.07
C GLU A 43 1.45 -0.35 8.82
N ILE A 44 2.54 -1.07 9.08
CA ILE A 44 2.56 -2.31 9.84
C ILE A 44 3.45 -2.11 11.07
N ILE A 45 3.00 -2.57 12.24
CA ILE A 45 3.79 -2.52 13.48
C ILE A 45 4.28 -3.93 13.79
N GLU A 46 5.56 -4.21 13.52
CA GLU A 46 6.21 -5.49 13.85
C GLU A 46 7.29 -5.27 14.90
N ASN A 47 7.22 -5.98 16.02
CA ASN A 47 8.18 -5.88 17.13
C ASN A 47 8.44 -4.44 17.63
N GLY A 48 7.42 -3.57 17.56
CA GLY A 48 7.53 -2.15 17.95
C GLY A 48 8.18 -1.25 16.90
N VAL A 49 8.52 -1.78 15.72
CA VAL A 49 9.02 -1.02 14.57
C VAL A 49 7.89 -0.78 13.59
N LYS A 50 7.79 0.48 13.11
CA LYS A 50 6.90 0.83 12.01
C LYS A 50 7.54 0.43 10.69
N LEU A 51 6.86 -0.44 9.96
CA LEU A 51 7.16 -0.86 8.59
C LEU A 51 6.10 -0.30 7.66
N TYR A 52 6.45 -0.19 6.39
CA TYR A 52 5.56 0.31 5.35
C TYR A 52 5.59 -0.67 4.18
N GLU A 53 4.48 -1.36 3.97
CA GLU A 53 4.31 -2.30 2.86
C GLU A 53 3.66 -1.58 1.67
N PRO A 54 4.22 -1.67 0.44
CA PRO A 54 3.62 -1.03 -0.73
C PRO A 54 2.27 -1.69 -1.09
N LEU A 55 1.32 -0.85 -1.47
CA LEU A 55 0.00 -1.24 -1.95
C LEU A 55 -0.17 -0.92 -3.44
N TYR A 56 -0.86 -1.81 -4.12
CA TYR A 56 -1.05 -1.81 -5.56
C TYR A 56 -2.53 -1.86 -5.93
N VAL A 57 -2.88 -1.24 -7.05
CA VAL A 57 -4.17 -1.40 -7.72
C VAL A 57 -3.92 -1.77 -9.18
N ARG A 58 -4.82 -2.56 -9.77
CA ARG A 58 -4.72 -2.88 -11.19
C ARG A 58 -4.94 -1.63 -12.03
N GLU A 59 -4.03 -1.35 -12.97
CA GLU A 59 -4.22 -0.26 -13.92
C GLU A 59 -5.48 -0.52 -14.78
N GLY A 60 -6.42 0.43 -14.76
CA GLY A 60 -7.63 0.40 -15.60
C GLY A 60 -8.95 0.06 -14.90
N GLU A 61 -9.01 0.06 -13.56
CA GLU A 61 -10.26 0.06 -12.78
C GLU A 61 -10.63 1.43 -12.21
#